data_AF-A0A6H1K843-F1
#
_entry.id   AF-A0A6H1K843-F1
#
_cell.length_a   1.000
_cell.length_b   1.000
_cell.length_c   1.000
_cell.angle_alpha   90.00
_cell.angle_beta   90.00
_cell.angle_gamma   90.00
#
_symmetry.space_group_name_H-M   'P 1'
#
loop_
_entity.id
_entity.type
_entity.pdbx_description
1 polymer ?
#
loop_
_entity_poly.entity_id
_entity_poly.type
_entity_poly.pdbx_seq_one_letter_code
_entity_poly.pdbx_strand_id
1 'polypeptide(L)' 'MLREGAGGPEVVELQERLRQLAVYPGPEDGRYDTDVRDAVARYQRTYGVAGDPVGVYGAPTRASLESRTQAP' A
#
# COMPACT_ATOMS: atom_id res chain seq x y z
N MET A 1 -0.72 -4.77 10.00
CA MET A 1 0.54 -4.48 9.28
C MET A 1 0.65 -5.47 8.15
N LEU A 2 0.77 -4.99 6.91
CA LEU A 2 0.98 -5.84 5.74
C LEU A 2 2.40 -5.64 5.22
N ARG A 3 2.99 -6.72 4.71
CA ARG A 3 4.36 -6.79 4.18
C ARG A 3 4.43 -7.95 3.20
N GLU A 4 5.54 -8.03 2.48
CA GLU A 4 5.78 -9.10 1.51
C GLU A 4 5.45 -10.50 2.09
N GLY A 5 4.71 -11.28 1.32
CA GLY A 5 4.19 -12.60 1.71
C GLY A 5 2.82 -12.57 2.41
N ALA A 6 2.29 -11.40 2.77
CA ALA A 6 0.91 -11.27 3.22
C ALA A 6 -0.08 -11.49 2.06
N GLY A 7 -1.29 -11.92 2.39
CA GLY A 7 -2.38 -12.03 1.42
C GLY A 7 -3.75 -11.92 2.06
N GLY A 8 -4.76 -11.61 1.25
CA GLY A 8 -6.15 -11.52 1.69
C GLY A 8 -6.83 -10.20 1.35
N PRO A 9 -8.07 -9.99 1.84
CA PRO A 9 -8.89 -8.82 1.52
C PRO A 9 -8.23 -7.49 1.87
N GLU A 10 -7.45 -7.44 2.94
CA GLU A 10 -6.74 -6.23 3.36
C GLU A 10 -5.62 -5.83 2.38
N VAL A 11 -5.09 -6.81 1.63
CA VAL A 11 -4.12 -6.55 0.55
C VAL A 11 -4.84 -6.07 -0.70
N VAL A 12 -6.02 -6.62 -1.02
CA VAL A 12 -6.88 -6.12 -2.12
C VAL A 12 -7.20 -4.65 -1.90
N GLU A 13 -7.69 -4.29 -0.70
CA GLU A 13 -8.02 -2.90 -0.37
C GLU A 13 -6.78 -1.97 -0.51
N LEU A 14 -5.62 -2.43 -0.06
CA LEU A 14 -4.36 -1.70 -0.24
C LEU A 14 -4.06 -1.48 -1.73
N GLN A 15 -4.14 -2.54 -2.55
CA GLN A 15 -3.87 -2.48 -3.99
C GLN A 15 -4.83 -1.51 -4.71
N GLU A 16 -6.12 -1.55 -4.40
CA GLU A 16 -7.15 -0.66 -4.94
C GLU A 16 -6.86 0.80 -4.58
N ARG A 17 -6.51 1.09 -3.32
CA ARG A 17 -6.15 2.45 -2.87
C ARG A 17 -4.87 2.95 -3.55
N LEU A 18 -3.84 2.11 -3.69
CA LEU A 18 -2.62 2.46 -4.42
C LEU A 18 -2.90 2.72 -5.92
N ARG A 19 -3.90 2.07 -6.51
CA ARG A 19 -4.37 2.31 -7.88
C ARG A 19 -5.09 3.65 -8.04
N GLN A 20 -5.91 4.06 -7.07
CA GLN A 20 -6.54 5.40 -7.07
C GLN A 20 -5.51 6.53 -7.17
N LEU A 21 -4.30 6.34 -6.65
CA LEU A 21 -3.20 7.31 -6.71
C LEU A 21 -2.23 7.08 -7.86
N ALA A 22 -2.52 6.14 -8.78
CA ALA A 22 -1.65 5.74 -9.88
C ALA A 22 -0.20 5.37 -9.44
N VAL A 23 -0.05 4.82 -8.22
CA VAL A 23 1.26 4.38 -7.69
C VAL A 23 1.49 2.88 -7.85
N TYR A 24 0.42 2.10 -8.07
CA TYR A 24 0.48 0.66 -8.34
C TYR A 24 -0.32 0.36 -9.62
N PRO A 25 0.32 -0.13 -10.70
CA PRO A 25 -0.38 -0.49 -11.94
C PRO A 25 -0.76 -1.98 -12.00
N GLY A 26 -0.39 -2.78 -10.99
CA GLY A 26 -0.59 -4.23 -10.95
C GLY A 26 -2.01 -4.66 -10.58
N PRO A 27 -2.28 -5.97 -10.54
CA PRO A 27 -3.59 -6.52 -10.24
C PRO A 27 -3.97 -6.37 -8.74
N GLU A 28 -5.27 -6.34 -8.45
CA GLU A 28 -5.84 -6.34 -7.09
C GLU A 28 -6.12 -7.79 -6.63
N ASP A 29 -5.12 -8.67 -6.77
CA ASP A 29 -5.26 -10.11 -6.54
C ASP A 29 -5.11 -10.54 -5.07
N GLY A 30 -4.92 -9.57 -4.17
CA GLY A 30 -4.77 -9.79 -2.75
C GLY A 30 -3.45 -10.42 -2.36
N ARG A 31 -2.40 -10.34 -3.20
CA ARG A 31 -1.04 -10.78 -2.87
C ARG A 31 -0.10 -9.61 -2.65
N TYR A 32 0.55 -9.60 -1.49
CA TYR A 32 1.56 -8.60 -1.18
C TYR A 32 2.91 -9.11 -1.68
N ASP A 33 3.16 -8.92 -2.96
CA ASP A 33 4.41 -9.28 -3.63
C ASP A 33 5.41 -8.12 -3.65
N THR A 34 6.50 -8.29 -4.40
CA THR A 34 7.53 -7.27 -4.57
C THR A 34 6.97 -6.00 -5.22
N ASP A 35 6.02 -6.12 -6.13
CA ASP A 35 5.43 -4.96 -6.83
C ASP A 35 4.57 -4.12 -5.88
N VAL A 36 3.78 -4.77 -5.02
CA VAL A 36 3.02 -4.08 -3.95
C VAL A 36 3.98 -3.44 -2.95
N ARG A 37 5.05 -4.16 -2.54
CA ARG A 37 6.08 -3.62 -1.63
C ARG A 37 6.73 -2.37 -2.21
N ASP A 38 7.09 -2.40 -3.49
CA ASP A 38 7.74 -1.28 -4.17
C ASP A 38 6.78 -0.09 -4.36
N ALA A 39 5.50 -0.36 -4.63
CA ALA A 39 4.46 0.67 -4.67
C ALA A 39 4.26 1.34 -3.30
N VAL A 40 4.23 0.57 -2.20
CA VAL A 40 4.16 1.12 -0.84
C VAL A 40 5.42 1.93 -0.51
N ALA A 41 6.60 1.45 -0.88
CA ALA A 41 7.85 2.18 -0.68
C ALA A 41 7.87 3.50 -1.47
N ARG A 42 7.39 3.48 -2.73
CA ARG A 42 7.24 4.68 -3.56
C ARG A 42 6.23 5.64 -2.93
N TYR A 43 5.08 5.16 -2.48
CA TYR A 43 4.08 5.95 -1.80
C TYR A 43 4.65 6.65 -0.56
N GLN A 44 5.33 5.91 0.33
CA GLN A 44 5.95 6.44 1.53
C GLN A 44 6.95 7.56 1.21
N ARG A 45 7.81 7.37 0.20
CA ARG A 45 8.76 8.40 -0.24
C ARG A 45 8.05 9.63 -0.82
N THR A 46 7.07 9.44 -1.70
CA THR A 46 6.34 10.54 -2.37
C THR A 46 5.61 11.43 -1.37
N TYR A 47 5.02 10.85 -0.33
CA TYR A 47 4.21 11.57 0.65
C TYR A 47 4.92 11.81 1.99
N GLY A 48 6.21 11.51 2.09
CA GLY A 48 7.01 11.74 3.29
C GLY A 48 6.51 10.98 4.52
N VAL A 49 5.93 9.80 4.33
CA VAL A 49 5.42 9.00 5.45
C VAL A 49 6.59 8.29 6.14
N ALA A 50 6.75 8.57 7.43
CA ALA A 50 7.75 7.94 8.30
C ALA A 50 7.08 7.09 9.39
N GLY A 51 7.87 6.26 10.07
CA GLY A 51 7.42 5.43 11.20
C GLY A 51 7.19 3.95 10.85
N ASP A 52 7.03 3.64 9.56
CA ASP A 52 7.04 2.26 9.06
C ASP A 52 8.37 1.95 8.36
N PRO A 53 8.84 0.68 8.38
CA PRO A 53 9.89 0.25 7.46
C PRO A 53 9.49 0.46 6.00
N VAL A 54 10.49 0.64 5.13
CA VAL A 54 10.28 0.87 3.70
C VAL A 54 9.49 -0.30 3.08
N GLY A 55 8.39 0.02 2.40
CA GLY A 55 7.56 -0.97 1.72
C GLY A 55 6.65 -1.78 2.65
N VAL A 56 6.55 -1.40 3.93
CA VAL A 56 5.62 -2.00 4.89
C VAL A 56 4.39 -1.11 5.05
N TYR A 57 3.21 -1.70 4.90
CA TYR A 57 1.93 -1.03 5.16
C TYR A 57 1.52 -1.19 6.64
N GLY A 58 2.15 -0.39 7.50
CA GLY A 58 1.83 -0.28 8.92
C GLY A 58 0.82 0.85 9.20
N ALA A 59 0.63 1.18 10.49
CA ALA A 59 -0.41 2.12 10.90
C ALA A 59 -0.20 3.57 10.37
N PRO A 60 1.02 4.15 10.41
CA PRO A 60 1.30 5.44 9.78
C PRO A 60 1.01 5.47 8.28
N THR A 61 1.48 4.46 7.53
CA THR A 61 1.24 4.37 6.07
C THR A 61 -0.23 4.18 5.75
N ARG A 62 -0.94 3.38 6.55
CA ARG A 62 -2.38 3.15 6.44
C ARG A 62 -3.18 4.43 6.63
N ALA A 63 -2.99 5.12 7.75
CA ALA A 63 -3.71 6.36 8.03
C ALA A 63 -3.46 7.42 6.93
N SER A 64 -2.21 7.53 6.46
CA SER A 64 -1.87 8.43 5.36
C SER A 64 -2.57 8.06 4.06
N LEU A 65 -2.54 6.79 3.66
CA LEU A 65 -3.14 6.32 2.40
C LEU A 65 -4.67 6.46 2.43
N GLU A 66 -5.30 6.05 3.52
CA GLU A 66 -6.75 6.13 3.70
C GLU A 66 -7.25 7.57 3.68
N SER A 67 -6.51 8.54 4.23
CA SER A 67 -6.91 9.96 4.18
C SER A 67 -6.83 10.59 2.77
N ARG A 68 -6.19 9.93 1.81
CA ARG A 68 -5.99 10.42 0.42
C ARG A 68 -6.81 9.64 -0.62
N THR A 69 -7.48 8.58 -0.21
CA THR A 69 -8.19 7.65 -1.08
C THR A 69 -9.58 7.41 -0.54
N GLN A 70 -10.51 7.03 -1.41
CA GLN A 70 -11.82 6.58 -0.98
C GLN A 70 -11.74 5.11 -0.59
N ALA A 71 -12.57 4.69 0.37
CA ALA A 71 -12.77 3.27 0.61
C ALA A 71 -13.28 2.63 -0.70
N PRO A 72 -12.63 1.55 -1.17
CA PRO A 72 -13.11 0.77 -2.32
C PRO A 72 -14.52 0.20 -2.11
#